data_AF-A0A5J4X2Q6-F1
#
_entry.id   AF-A0A5J4X2Q6-F1
#
_cell.length_a   1.000
_cell.length_b   1.000
_cell.length_c   1.000
_cell.angle_alpha   90.00
_cell.angle_beta   90.00
_cell.angle_gamma   90.00
#
_symmetry.space_group_name_H-M   'P 1'
#
loop_
_entity.id
_entity.type
_entity.pdbx_description
1 polymer ?
#
loop_
_entity_poly.entity_id
_entity_poly.type
_entity_poly.pdbx_seq_one_letter_code
_entity_poly.pdbx_strand_id
1 'polypeptide(L)'
;MRCAKCGGTKVALRRMATNAPSCKECFMSDFEEEVHAEIEQSQLFQPGDRVAVCVSGGKDSTCLLHILDTLNKKHNYGIELHQVAIDEGIVGYRDFSLECVRKNADKYQLPLHLFSFKEIVGFTVDEIAKILGEKKSKCTHCGIFRRKAMDIGCQQIGANKMALGHNADDFAETVLMNLLRGDVNRLERATVVKTGGSLPDDVSSIPELGGNSLPGLSCKVKPFKHCFQREIVLYAHFRNLLFFSVECSYAPQAFRGFAREFLVRMQQIYPLSILNIIKTGDGLHVQVNEKDKRNILRLCTRCGFISSQALCQSCQLIEQLIAESKIQLILNEKEGPQIVQCKDKCSKDIKDTQSNEKEKDSKENCPKKEDQKFGVKKSDRSNAIIQNIEDIV
;
A
#
# COMPACT_ATOMS: atom_id res chain seq x y z
N MET A 1 -7.41 15.94 34.85
CA MET A 1 -8.16 16.64 33.78
C MET A 1 -9.36 15.78 33.38
N ARG A 2 -10.53 16.37 33.08
CA ARG A 2 -11.75 15.64 32.67
C ARG A 2 -12.00 15.80 31.17
N CYS A 3 -12.70 14.85 30.56
CA CYS A 3 -13.09 14.91 29.15
C CYS A 3 -13.98 16.13 28.88
N ALA A 4 -13.66 16.88 27.81
CA ALA A 4 -14.40 18.07 27.41
C ALA A 4 -15.81 17.76 26.91
N LYS A 5 -16.05 16.55 26.35
CA LYS A 5 -17.35 16.15 25.80
C LYS A 5 -18.31 15.63 26.87
N CYS A 6 -17.89 14.66 27.68
CA CYS A 6 -18.77 14.05 28.70
C CYS A 6 -18.64 14.67 30.10
N GLY A 7 -17.61 15.48 30.37
CA GLY A 7 -17.41 16.16 31.65
C GLY A 7 -17.05 15.27 32.85
N GLY A 8 -17.23 13.94 32.77
CA GLY A 8 -17.11 13.01 33.89
C GLY A 8 -15.87 12.11 33.85
N THR A 9 -15.50 11.59 32.68
CA THR A 9 -14.45 10.56 32.56
C THR A 9 -13.03 11.15 32.52
N LYS A 10 -12.05 10.40 33.02
CA LYS A 10 -10.61 10.72 32.91
C LYS A 10 -10.23 10.84 31.42
N VAL A 11 -9.41 11.84 31.12
CA VAL A 11 -8.88 12.07 29.77
C VAL A 11 -7.94 10.94 29.37
N ALA A 12 -8.11 10.43 28.15
CA ALA A 12 -7.24 9.43 27.55
C ALA A 12 -6.30 10.04 26.49
N LEU A 13 -6.75 11.08 25.78
CA LEU A 13 -5.94 11.81 24.80
C LEU A 13 -6.42 13.25 24.62
N ARG A 14 -5.66 14.03 23.87
CA ARG A 14 -6.12 15.31 23.29
C ARG A 14 -6.32 15.14 21.78
N ARG A 15 -7.44 15.62 21.26
CA ARG A 15 -7.75 15.59 19.83
C ARG A 15 -6.74 16.44 19.05
N MET A 16 -6.30 15.96 17.90
CA MET A 16 -5.30 16.66 17.08
C MET A 16 -5.85 17.96 16.46
N ALA A 17 -7.08 17.92 15.94
CA ALA A 17 -7.71 19.06 15.26
C ALA A 17 -8.14 20.19 16.21
N THR A 18 -8.58 19.86 17.42
CA THR A 18 -9.20 20.83 18.34
C THR A 18 -8.42 21.05 19.63
N ASN A 19 -7.39 20.23 19.89
CA ASN A 19 -6.67 20.16 21.17
C ASN A 19 -7.57 19.87 22.39
N ALA A 20 -8.82 19.45 22.15
CA ALA A 20 -9.78 19.18 23.20
C ALA A 20 -9.43 17.87 23.92
N PRO A 21 -9.43 17.85 25.27
CA PRO A 21 -9.21 16.62 26.03
C PRO A 21 -10.40 15.67 25.88
N SER A 22 -10.17 14.41 25.51
CA SER A 22 -11.21 13.41 25.28
C SER A 22 -10.93 12.10 26.03
N CYS A 23 -11.98 11.44 26.54
CA CYS A 23 -11.88 10.06 27.02
C CYS A 23 -11.94 9.08 25.84
N LYS A 24 -11.68 7.80 26.11
CA LYS A 24 -11.63 6.75 25.09
C LYS A 24 -12.93 6.65 24.29
N GLU A 25 -14.08 6.61 24.97
CA GLU A 25 -15.40 6.42 24.39
C GLU A 25 -15.85 7.63 23.56
N CYS A 26 -15.68 8.82 24.13
CA CYS A 26 -16.00 10.07 23.42
C CYS A 26 -15.13 10.21 22.17
N PHE A 27 -13.83 9.93 22.26
CA PHE A 27 -12.95 9.95 21.10
C PHE A 27 -13.40 8.97 20.00
N MET A 28 -13.68 7.71 20.33
CA MET A 28 -14.09 6.72 19.33
C MET A 28 -15.39 7.14 18.63
N SER A 29 -16.37 7.64 19.41
CA SER A 29 -17.62 8.14 18.85
C SER A 29 -17.40 9.38 17.98
N ASP A 30 -16.62 10.36 18.43
CA ASP A 30 -16.32 11.57 17.66
C ASP A 30 -15.59 11.23 16.36
N PHE A 31 -14.60 10.35 16.43
CA PHE A 31 -13.82 9.93 15.27
C PHE A 31 -14.68 9.23 14.21
N GLU A 32 -15.61 8.36 14.63
CA GLU A 32 -16.59 7.74 13.72
C GLU A 32 -17.53 8.77 13.08
N GLU A 33 -18.07 9.71 13.88
CA GLU A 33 -18.97 10.76 13.37
C GLU A 33 -18.26 11.75 12.44
N GLU A 34 -16.98 12.06 12.67
CA GLU A 34 -16.17 12.88 11.77
C GLU A 34 -15.99 12.20 10.41
N VAL A 35 -15.75 10.89 10.40
CA VAL A 35 -15.68 10.10 9.16
C VAL A 35 -17.04 10.03 8.47
N HIS A 36 -18.13 9.85 9.24
CA HIS A 36 -19.49 9.89 8.71
C HIS A 36 -19.79 11.24 8.04
N ALA A 37 -19.44 12.35 8.70
CA ALA A 37 -19.63 13.69 8.16
C ALA A 37 -18.85 13.89 6.85
N GLU A 38 -17.61 13.40 6.75
CA GLU A 38 -16.84 13.43 5.50
C GLU A 38 -17.52 12.62 4.38
N ILE A 39 -18.03 11.43 4.70
CA ILE A 39 -18.73 10.57 3.74
C ILE A 39 -19.97 11.27 3.17
N GLU A 40 -20.78 11.88 4.02
CA GLU A 40 -22.01 12.58 3.64
C GLU A 40 -21.71 13.87 2.87
N GLN A 41 -20.82 14.71 3.38
CA GLN A 41 -20.45 15.99 2.75
C GLN A 41 -19.84 15.79 1.37
N SER A 42 -19.00 14.77 1.20
CA SER A 42 -18.35 14.44 -0.06
C SER A 42 -19.17 13.49 -0.96
N GLN A 43 -20.36 13.07 -0.52
CA GLN A 43 -21.25 12.13 -1.21
C GLN A 43 -20.49 10.93 -1.78
N LEU A 44 -19.74 10.26 -0.90
CA LEU A 44 -18.82 9.19 -1.31
C LEU A 44 -19.56 7.94 -1.79
N PHE A 45 -20.67 7.62 -1.13
CA PHE A 45 -21.47 6.41 -1.34
C PHE A 45 -22.94 6.71 -1.63
N GLN A 46 -23.61 5.76 -2.26
CA GLN A 46 -25.05 5.70 -2.47
C GLN A 46 -25.58 4.31 -2.08
N PRO A 47 -26.82 4.19 -1.60
CA PRO A 47 -27.43 2.89 -1.35
C PRO A 47 -27.38 1.99 -2.59
N GLY A 48 -26.99 0.73 -2.41
CA GLY A 48 -26.76 -0.22 -3.50
C GLY A 48 -25.35 -0.18 -4.11
N ASP A 49 -24.48 0.74 -3.68
CA ASP A 49 -23.08 0.73 -4.11
C ASP A 49 -22.37 -0.56 -3.66
N ARG A 50 -21.61 -1.15 -4.58
CA ARG A 50 -20.67 -2.23 -4.29
C ARG A 50 -19.28 -1.63 -4.09
N VAL A 51 -18.79 -1.67 -2.86
CA VAL A 51 -17.58 -0.98 -2.42
C VAL A 51 -16.44 -1.98 -2.20
N ALA A 52 -15.40 -1.87 -3.02
CA ALA A 52 -14.12 -2.55 -2.82
C ALA A 52 -13.28 -1.78 -1.80
N VAL A 53 -13.19 -2.28 -0.57
CA VAL A 53 -12.26 -1.78 0.44
C VAL A 53 -10.90 -2.42 0.19
N CYS A 54 -9.93 -1.63 -0.29
CA CYS A 54 -8.59 -2.15 -0.55
C CYS A 54 -7.79 -2.30 0.74
N VAL A 55 -7.55 -3.54 1.15
CA VAL A 55 -6.92 -3.89 2.42
C VAL A 55 -5.47 -4.34 2.24
N SER A 56 -4.55 -3.57 2.82
CA SER A 56 -3.14 -3.94 2.88
C SER A 56 -2.80 -4.75 4.12
N GLY A 57 -3.74 -4.94 5.05
CA GLY A 57 -3.47 -5.53 6.38
C GLY A 57 -2.80 -4.55 7.35
N GLY A 58 -2.43 -3.35 6.89
CA GLY A 58 -1.92 -2.29 7.75
C GLY A 58 -3.03 -1.59 8.56
N LYS A 59 -2.61 -0.79 9.54
CA LYS A 59 -3.50 -0.07 10.46
C LYS A 59 -4.56 0.78 9.76
N ASP A 60 -4.18 1.54 8.74
CA ASP A 60 -5.08 2.51 8.10
C ASP A 60 -6.19 1.80 7.33
N SER A 61 -5.84 0.80 6.50
CA SER A 61 -6.84 0.03 5.75
C SER A 61 -7.73 -0.85 6.63
N THR A 62 -7.18 -1.38 7.73
CA THR A 62 -7.94 -2.19 8.70
C THR A 62 -8.93 -1.33 9.48
N CYS A 63 -8.49 -0.14 9.91
CA CYS A 63 -9.34 0.84 10.56
C CYS A 63 -10.46 1.31 9.62
N LEU A 64 -10.14 1.56 8.34
CA LEU A 64 -11.14 1.92 7.33
C LEU A 64 -12.20 0.84 7.16
N LEU A 65 -11.80 -0.43 7.01
CA LEU A 65 -12.74 -1.55 6.90
C LEU A 65 -13.68 -1.59 8.11
N HIS A 66 -13.11 -1.48 9.32
CA HIS A 66 -13.88 -1.51 10.57
C HIS A 66 -14.89 -0.36 10.68
N ILE A 67 -14.46 0.87 10.36
CA ILE A 67 -15.31 2.06 10.45
C ILE A 67 -16.40 2.00 9.38
N LEU A 68 -16.09 1.62 8.14
CA LEU A 68 -17.10 1.49 7.10
C LEU A 68 -18.14 0.42 7.44
N ASP A 69 -17.75 -0.73 7.97
CA ASP A 69 -18.69 -1.76 8.44
C ASP A 69 -19.57 -1.23 9.60
N THR A 70 -18.96 -0.53 10.55
CA THR A 70 -19.67 0.07 11.70
C THR A 70 -20.67 1.14 11.25
N LEU A 71 -20.24 2.10 10.42
CA LEU A 71 -21.07 3.21 9.95
C LEU A 71 -22.16 2.73 8.99
N ASN A 72 -21.88 1.75 8.12
CA ASN A 72 -22.88 1.16 7.25
C ASN A 72 -24.04 0.57 8.05
N LYS A 73 -23.74 -0.14 9.16
CA LYS A 73 -24.77 -0.68 10.07
C LYS A 73 -25.48 0.42 10.88
N LYS A 74 -24.72 1.40 11.38
CA LYS A 74 -25.23 2.46 12.27
C LYS A 74 -26.12 3.47 11.55
N HIS A 75 -25.73 3.91 10.35
CA HIS A 75 -26.42 4.93 9.56
C HIS A 75 -27.21 4.35 8.38
N ASN A 76 -27.18 3.02 8.20
CA ASN A 76 -27.88 2.31 7.13
C ASN A 76 -27.53 2.84 5.72
N TYR A 77 -26.23 2.93 5.42
CA TYR A 77 -25.78 3.39 4.09
C TYR A 77 -26.28 2.49 2.95
N GLY A 78 -26.54 1.21 3.23
CA GLY A 78 -27.03 0.25 2.23
C GLY A 78 -25.97 -0.14 1.21
N ILE A 79 -24.69 -0.10 1.58
CA ILE A 79 -23.57 -0.48 0.70
C ILE A 79 -23.14 -1.94 0.92
N GLU A 80 -22.70 -2.60 -0.15
CA GLU A 80 -22.13 -3.94 -0.12
C GLU A 80 -20.60 -3.85 -0.03
N LEU A 81 -20.02 -4.28 1.10
CA LEU A 81 -18.59 -4.22 1.34
C LEU A 81 -17.89 -5.50 0.87
N HIS A 82 -16.88 -5.35 0.00
CA HIS A 82 -15.94 -6.41 -0.36
C HIS A 82 -14.51 -6.00 -0.04
N GLN A 83 -13.72 -6.94 0.44
CA GLN A 83 -12.30 -6.72 0.68
C GLN A 83 -11.51 -7.10 -0.57
N VAL A 84 -10.59 -6.22 -0.97
CA VAL A 84 -9.64 -6.49 -2.07
C VAL A 84 -8.23 -6.38 -1.53
N ALA A 85 -7.46 -7.46 -1.58
CA ALA A 85 -6.06 -7.47 -1.21
C ALA A 85 -5.19 -7.88 -2.39
N ILE A 86 -4.06 -7.19 -2.54
CA ILE A 86 -3.10 -7.45 -3.61
C ILE A 86 -1.84 -8.10 -3.03
N ASP A 87 -1.47 -9.28 -3.49
CA ASP A 87 -0.19 -9.90 -3.17
C ASP A 87 0.91 -9.38 -4.10
N GLU A 88 1.79 -8.55 -3.56
CA GLU A 88 2.94 -8.02 -4.29
C GLU A 88 4.10 -9.03 -4.42
N GLY A 89 4.06 -10.15 -3.69
CA GLY A 89 5.11 -11.17 -3.66
C GLY A 89 6.41 -10.68 -3.03
N ILE A 90 6.31 -10.01 -1.87
CA ILE A 90 7.45 -9.60 -1.04
C ILE A 90 7.60 -10.60 0.11
N VAL A 91 8.60 -11.46 0.03
CA VAL A 91 8.81 -12.56 0.98
C VAL A 91 9.10 -12.03 2.38
N GLY A 92 8.47 -12.63 3.40
CA GLY A 92 8.69 -12.26 4.81
C GLY A 92 8.04 -10.95 5.23
N TYR A 93 7.33 -10.28 4.32
CA TYR A 93 6.51 -9.11 4.60
C TYR A 93 5.05 -9.36 4.23
N ARG A 94 4.79 -9.70 2.96
CA ARG A 94 3.42 -9.78 2.45
C ARG A 94 2.69 -11.02 2.98
N ASP A 95 3.41 -12.11 3.26
CA ASP A 95 2.86 -13.35 3.82
C ASP A 95 2.13 -13.10 5.14
N PHE A 96 2.81 -12.49 6.12
CA PHE A 96 2.25 -12.15 7.44
C PHE A 96 1.12 -11.12 7.33
N SER A 97 1.30 -10.14 6.45
CA SER A 97 0.33 -9.10 6.19
C SER A 97 -0.98 -9.66 5.61
N LEU A 98 -0.91 -10.64 4.69
CA LEU A 98 -2.07 -11.32 4.13
C LEU A 98 -2.74 -12.27 5.12
N GLU A 99 -1.98 -12.91 6.01
CA GLU A 99 -2.56 -13.69 7.12
C GLU A 99 -3.46 -12.81 8.01
N CYS A 100 -3.00 -11.60 8.33
CA CYS A 100 -3.78 -10.61 9.06
C CYS A 100 -5.07 -10.22 8.29
N VAL A 101 -4.97 -10.01 6.98
CA VAL A 101 -6.15 -9.74 6.12
C VAL A 101 -7.15 -10.90 6.16
N ARG A 102 -6.69 -12.15 6.04
CA ARG A 102 -7.57 -13.34 6.09
C ARG A 102 -8.30 -13.43 7.43
N LYS A 103 -7.59 -13.26 8.55
CA LYS A 103 -8.19 -13.25 9.90
C LYS A 103 -9.24 -12.14 10.06
N ASN A 104 -8.99 -10.96 9.49
CA ASN A 104 -9.98 -9.89 9.49
C ASN A 104 -11.20 -10.25 8.65
N ALA A 105 -11.02 -10.87 7.48
CA ALA A 105 -12.14 -11.30 6.65
C ALA A 105 -13.06 -12.31 7.37
N ASP A 106 -12.48 -13.27 8.07
CA ASP A 106 -13.23 -14.23 8.89
C ASP A 106 -13.98 -13.51 10.04
N LYS A 107 -13.32 -12.55 10.70
CA LYS A 107 -13.91 -11.77 11.80
C LYS A 107 -15.11 -10.93 11.36
N TYR A 108 -15.00 -10.23 10.23
CA TYR A 108 -16.07 -9.34 9.74
C TYR A 108 -17.11 -10.08 8.90
N GLN A 109 -16.84 -11.34 8.51
CA GLN A 109 -17.67 -12.13 7.60
C GLN A 109 -17.94 -11.40 6.26
N LEU A 110 -16.91 -10.71 5.76
CA LEU A 110 -16.97 -9.97 4.50
C LEU A 110 -16.18 -10.70 3.41
N PRO A 111 -16.67 -10.77 2.16
CA PRO A 111 -15.97 -11.46 1.07
C PRO A 111 -14.57 -10.88 0.85
N LEU A 112 -13.57 -11.75 0.76
CA LEU A 112 -12.18 -11.38 0.48
C LEU A 112 -11.76 -11.88 -0.90
N HIS A 113 -11.27 -10.95 -1.72
CA HIS A 113 -10.73 -11.21 -3.04
C HIS A 113 -9.24 -10.92 -3.06
N LEU A 114 -8.45 -11.93 -3.38
CA LEU A 114 -6.99 -11.86 -3.44
C LEU A 114 -6.52 -11.86 -4.90
N PHE A 115 -5.61 -10.95 -5.21
CA PHE A 115 -5.03 -10.80 -6.54
C PHE A 115 -3.52 -10.75 -6.47
N SER A 116 -2.81 -11.50 -7.30
CA SER A 116 -1.34 -11.47 -7.29
C SER A 116 -0.77 -10.56 -8.37
N PHE A 117 0.32 -9.87 -8.04
CA PHE A 117 1.19 -9.24 -9.05
C PHE A 117 1.71 -10.26 -10.07
N LYS A 118 2.04 -11.47 -9.62
CA LYS A 118 2.57 -12.51 -10.51
C LYS A 118 1.57 -12.85 -11.61
N GLU A 119 0.29 -12.93 -11.27
CA GLU A 119 -0.81 -13.23 -12.20
C GLU A 119 -1.13 -12.04 -13.10
N ILE A 120 -1.17 -10.83 -12.54
CA ILE A 120 -1.65 -9.64 -13.27
C ILE A 120 -0.58 -9.02 -14.17
N VAL A 121 0.68 -8.98 -13.72
CA VAL A 121 1.78 -8.31 -14.42
C VAL A 121 2.94 -9.24 -14.77
N GLY A 122 2.94 -10.49 -14.32
CA GLY A 122 3.97 -11.49 -14.63
C GLY A 122 5.19 -11.48 -13.71
N PHE A 123 5.28 -10.50 -12.80
CA PHE A 123 6.44 -10.28 -11.93
C PHE A 123 6.02 -9.99 -10.49
N THR A 124 6.73 -10.55 -9.50
CA THR A 124 6.65 -10.08 -8.12
C THR A 124 7.55 -8.86 -7.88
N VAL A 125 7.36 -8.15 -6.77
CA VAL A 125 8.26 -7.04 -6.40
C VAL A 125 9.68 -7.53 -6.15
N ASP A 126 9.85 -8.71 -5.56
CA ASP A 126 11.18 -9.30 -5.33
C ASP A 126 11.89 -9.68 -6.65
N GLU A 127 11.15 -10.17 -7.65
CA GLU A 127 11.69 -10.41 -9.00
C GLU A 127 12.08 -9.09 -9.68
N ILE A 128 11.24 -8.07 -9.58
CA ILE A 128 11.53 -6.71 -10.07
C ILE A 128 12.79 -6.16 -9.39
N ALA A 129 12.93 -6.36 -8.08
CA ALA A 129 14.10 -5.91 -7.32
C ALA A 129 15.40 -6.55 -7.84
N LYS A 130 15.36 -7.83 -8.21
CA LYS A 130 16.51 -8.55 -8.80
C LYS A 130 16.87 -8.00 -10.19
N ILE A 131 15.87 -7.73 -11.04
CA ILE A 131 16.10 -7.19 -12.39
C ILE A 131 16.67 -5.77 -12.32
N LEU A 132 16.08 -4.90 -11.52
CA LEU A 132 16.43 -3.47 -11.48
C LEU A 132 17.72 -3.17 -10.70
N GLY A 133 18.14 -4.08 -9.82
CA GLY A 133 19.26 -3.88 -8.90
C GLY A 133 19.00 -2.80 -7.84
N GLU A 134 20.07 -2.33 -7.19
CA GLU A 134 19.99 -1.41 -6.06
C GLU A 134 19.67 0.04 -6.44
N LYS A 135 20.11 0.50 -7.61
CA LYS A 135 20.11 1.92 -7.99
C LYS A 135 18.76 2.47 -8.46
N LYS A 136 17.83 1.60 -8.89
CA LYS A 136 16.52 2.00 -9.43
C LYS A 136 15.41 1.84 -8.38
N SER A 137 14.48 2.81 -8.35
CA SER A 137 13.39 2.81 -7.38
C SER A 137 12.36 1.71 -7.67
N LYS A 138 12.30 0.73 -6.77
CA LYS A 138 11.36 -0.39 -6.77
C LYS A 138 9.93 0.07 -6.47
N CYS A 139 9.79 1.08 -5.59
CA CYS A 139 8.51 1.63 -5.16
C CYS A 139 7.71 2.29 -6.29
N THR A 140 8.38 2.82 -7.32
CA THR A 140 7.70 3.36 -8.51
C THR A 140 6.94 2.26 -9.26
N HIS A 141 7.57 1.11 -9.48
CA HIS A 141 6.97 -0.05 -10.14
C HIS A 141 5.81 -0.60 -9.31
N CYS A 142 6.06 -0.85 -8.01
CA CYS A 142 5.05 -1.33 -7.09
C CYS A 142 3.82 -0.42 -7.05
N GLY A 143 3.99 0.91 -6.95
CA GLY A 143 2.87 1.84 -6.92
C GLY A 143 2.06 1.93 -8.22
N ILE A 144 2.68 1.72 -9.39
CA ILE A 144 1.98 1.66 -10.68
C ILE A 144 1.21 0.35 -10.83
N PHE A 145 1.86 -0.78 -10.54
CA PHE A 145 1.23 -2.10 -10.64
C PHE A 145 0.14 -2.30 -9.60
N ARG A 146 0.32 -1.81 -8.36
CA ARG A 146 -0.72 -1.86 -7.32
C ARG A 146 -1.99 -1.16 -7.74
N ARG A 147 -1.88 0.04 -8.34
CA ARG A 147 -3.07 0.76 -8.84
C ARG A 147 -3.79 -0.02 -9.93
N LYS A 148 -3.06 -0.56 -10.90
CA LYS A 148 -3.65 -1.40 -11.95
C LYS A 148 -4.31 -2.66 -11.38
N ALA A 149 -3.65 -3.35 -10.45
CA ALA A 149 -4.17 -4.55 -9.82
C ALA A 149 -5.45 -4.28 -9.01
N MET A 150 -5.50 -3.16 -8.26
CA MET A 150 -6.71 -2.74 -7.55
C MET A 150 -7.85 -2.41 -8.52
N ASP A 151 -7.58 -1.71 -9.62
CA ASP A 151 -8.58 -1.39 -10.63
C ASP A 151 -9.14 -2.67 -11.30
N ILE A 152 -8.27 -3.64 -11.63
CA ILE A 152 -8.69 -4.97 -12.13
C ILE A 152 -9.55 -5.69 -11.09
N GLY A 153 -9.12 -5.71 -9.83
CA GLY A 153 -9.86 -6.36 -8.75
C GLY A 153 -11.25 -5.77 -8.55
N CYS A 154 -11.39 -4.44 -8.61
CA CYS A 154 -12.68 -3.76 -8.53
C CYS A 154 -13.58 -4.15 -9.71
N GLN A 155 -13.04 -4.18 -10.93
CA GLN A 155 -13.79 -4.56 -12.12
C GLN A 155 -14.28 -6.01 -12.06
N GLN A 156 -13.43 -6.95 -11.64
CA GLN A 156 -13.79 -8.37 -11.59
C GLN A 156 -14.90 -8.68 -10.59
N ILE A 157 -14.97 -7.92 -9.49
CA ILE A 157 -16.03 -8.11 -8.48
C ILE A 157 -17.26 -7.23 -8.74
N GLY A 158 -17.25 -6.41 -9.81
CA GLY A 158 -18.33 -5.48 -10.14
C GLY A 158 -18.46 -4.31 -9.17
N ALA A 159 -17.38 -3.94 -8.45
CA ALA A 159 -17.40 -2.81 -7.54
C ALA A 159 -17.36 -1.48 -8.30
N ASN A 160 -18.30 -0.59 -7.99
CA ASN A 160 -18.37 0.75 -8.57
C ASN A 160 -17.65 1.80 -7.70
N LYS A 161 -17.23 1.44 -6.48
CA LYS A 161 -16.42 2.28 -5.58
C LYS A 161 -15.18 1.51 -5.08
N MET A 162 -14.05 2.22 -5.01
CA MET A 162 -12.80 1.73 -4.44
C MET A 162 -12.44 2.59 -3.22
N ALA A 163 -12.60 2.04 -2.02
CA ALA A 163 -12.28 2.74 -0.77
C ALA A 163 -10.83 2.50 -0.35
N LEU A 164 -10.09 3.60 -0.11
CA LEU A 164 -8.67 3.58 0.23
C LEU A 164 -8.41 4.27 1.57
N GLY A 165 -7.58 3.66 2.42
CA GLY A 165 -7.21 4.17 3.75
C GLY A 165 -6.20 5.32 3.75
N HIS A 166 -6.23 6.23 2.77
CA HIS A 166 -5.36 7.41 2.76
C HIS A 166 -5.83 8.42 3.79
N ASN A 167 -4.96 8.78 4.72
CA ASN A 167 -5.25 9.68 5.83
C ASN A 167 -4.76 11.12 5.55
N ALA A 168 -5.04 12.05 6.47
CA ALA A 168 -4.66 13.47 6.34
C ALA A 168 -3.15 13.66 6.10
N ASP A 169 -2.32 12.90 6.80
CA ASP A 169 -0.86 12.93 6.65
C ASP A 169 -0.45 12.49 5.22
N ASP A 170 -1.06 11.44 4.65
CA ASP A 170 -0.80 11.01 3.27
C ASP A 170 -1.16 12.09 2.22
N PHE A 171 -2.25 12.84 2.47
CA PHE A 171 -2.67 13.95 1.62
C PHE A 171 -1.68 15.11 1.70
N ALA A 172 -1.28 15.51 2.92
CA ALA A 172 -0.28 16.56 3.12
C ALA A 172 1.09 16.18 2.53
N GLU A 173 1.53 14.93 2.70
CA GLU A 173 2.73 14.37 2.05
C GLU A 173 2.64 14.51 0.53
N THR A 174 1.48 14.21 -0.06
CA THR A 174 1.27 14.28 -1.51
C THR A 174 1.31 15.72 -2.03
N VAL A 175 0.68 16.66 -1.33
CA VAL A 175 0.75 18.10 -1.65
C VAL A 175 2.21 18.58 -1.62
N LEU A 176 2.92 18.29 -0.53
CA LEU A 176 4.32 18.69 -0.37
C LEU A 176 5.23 18.06 -1.44
N MET A 177 5.08 16.77 -1.72
CA MET A 177 5.87 16.08 -2.74
C MET A 177 5.66 16.68 -4.13
N ASN A 178 4.42 17.03 -4.50
CA ASN A 178 4.11 17.61 -5.81
C ASN A 178 4.61 19.06 -5.90
N LEU A 179 4.52 19.82 -4.81
CA LEU A 179 5.11 21.16 -4.71
C LEU A 179 6.62 21.12 -4.92
N LEU A 180 7.34 20.26 -4.19
CA LEU A 180 8.80 20.12 -4.28
C LEU A 180 9.28 19.63 -5.66
N ARG A 181 8.42 18.91 -6.39
CA ARG A 181 8.72 18.46 -7.77
C ARG A 181 8.37 19.50 -8.83
N GLY A 182 7.66 20.58 -8.48
CA GLY A 182 7.09 21.51 -9.44
C GLY A 182 6.00 20.87 -10.33
N ASP A 183 5.34 19.80 -9.88
CA ASP A 183 4.30 19.11 -10.66
C ASP A 183 2.93 19.75 -10.40
N VAL A 184 2.75 20.95 -10.96
CA VAL A 184 1.58 21.81 -10.77
C VAL A 184 0.28 21.09 -11.18
N ASN A 185 0.32 20.30 -12.26
CA ASN A 185 -0.82 19.53 -12.76
C ASN A 185 -1.30 18.44 -11.78
N ARG A 186 -0.40 17.87 -10.98
CA ARG A 186 -0.78 16.91 -9.93
C ARG A 186 -1.15 17.59 -8.62
N LEU A 187 -0.65 18.80 -8.40
CA LEU A 187 -0.90 19.55 -7.18
C LEU A 187 -2.40 19.91 -7.04
N GLU A 188 -3.04 20.38 -8.12
CA GLU A 188 -4.49 20.68 -8.15
C GLU A 188 -5.37 19.46 -7.79
N ARG A 189 -4.92 18.24 -8.12
CA ARG A 189 -5.66 17.00 -7.82
C ARG A 189 -5.22 16.31 -6.53
N ALA A 190 -4.26 16.87 -5.81
CA ALA A 190 -3.60 16.19 -4.70
C ALA A 190 -4.55 15.89 -3.53
N THR A 191 -5.51 16.79 -3.27
CA THR A 191 -6.45 16.70 -2.14
C THR A 191 -7.83 16.17 -2.50
N VAL A 192 -8.02 15.69 -3.74
CA VAL A 192 -9.30 15.16 -4.19
C VAL A 192 -9.65 13.87 -3.42
N VAL A 193 -10.79 13.92 -2.73
CA VAL A 193 -11.35 12.82 -1.90
C VAL A 193 -11.96 11.73 -2.77
N LYS A 194 -12.63 12.14 -3.86
CA LYS A 194 -13.32 11.27 -4.82
C LYS A 194 -12.74 11.46 -6.21
N THR A 195 -12.07 10.45 -6.74
CA THR A 195 -11.40 10.53 -8.05
C THR A 195 -11.91 9.43 -8.98
N GLY A 196 -12.18 9.75 -10.25
CA GLY A 196 -12.71 8.79 -11.23
C GLY A 196 -14.23 8.57 -11.10
N GLY A 197 -14.79 7.71 -11.95
CA GLY A 197 -16.23 7.41 -12.00
C GLY A 197 -17.06 8.31 -12.93
N SER A 198 -16.54 9.47 -13.35
CA SER A 198 -17.14 10.30 -14.40
C SER A 198 -16.36 10.17 -15.70
N LEU A 199 -17.07 9.91 -16.80
CA LEU A 199 -16.55 10.00 -18.15
C LEU A 199 -16.10 11.45 -18.40
N PRO A 200 -14.87 11.71 -18.85
CA PRO A 200 -14.48 13.02 -19.31
C PRO A 200 -15.39 13.51 -20.47
N ASP A 201 -15.59 14.82 -20.58
CA ASP A 201 -16.46 15.42 -21.61
C ASP A 201 -15.97 15.18 -23.06
N ASP A 202 -14.72 14.72 -23.26
CA ASP A 202 -14.11 14.42 -24.55
C ASP A 202 -14.29 12.97 -25.03
N VAL A 203 -15.07 12.16 -24.30
CA VAL A 203 -15.17 10.70 -24.48
C VAL A 203 -16.23 10.27 -25.50
N SER A 204 -16.75 11.18 -26.32
CA SER A 204 -17.62 10.87 -27.47
C SER A 204 -16.97 9.94 -28.53
N SER A 205 -15.71 9.56 -28.34
CA SER A 205 -14.91 8.72 -29.24
C SER A 205 -14.46 7.37 -28.64
N ILE A 206 -14.78 7.05 -27.38
CA ILE A 206 -14.47 5.73 -26.81
C ILE A 206 -15.72 4.83 -26.96
N PRO A 207 -15.63 3.67 -27.63
CA PRO A 207 -16.78 2.79 -27.84
C PRO A 207 -17.41 2.43 -26.49
N GLU A 208 -18.74 2.49 -26.40
CA GLU A 208 -19.51 2.00 -25.27
C GLU A 208 -19.20 0.50 -25.05
N LEU A 209 -18.19 0.19 -24.25
CA LEU A 209 -18.07 -1.13 -23.65
C LEU A 209 -19.16 -1.21 -22.59
N GLY A 210 -20.26 -1.90 -22.93
CA GLY A 210 -21.37 -2.17 -22.03
C GLY A 210 -20.88 -2.66 -20.67
N GLY A 211 -21.00 -1.80 -19.65
CA GLY A 211 -20.56 -2.04 -18.29
C GLY A 211 -20.39 -0.70 -17.56
N ASN A 212 -20.87 -0.60 -16.33
CA ASN A 212 -20.99 0.65 -15.57
C ASN A 212 -19.65 1.32 -15.17
N SER A 213 -18.50 0.99 -15.77
CA SER A 213 -17.19 1.62 -15.54
C SER A 213 -16.17 1.23 -16.62
N LEU A 214 -15.49 2.21 -17.24
CA LEU A 214 -14.35 1.95 -18.13
C LEU A 214 -13.16 1.34 -17.36
N PRO A 215 -12.42 0.36 -17.94
CA PRO A 215 -11.22 -0.20 -17.33
C PRO A 215 -10.18 0.89 -16.98
N GLY A 216 -9.82 0.97 -15.70
CA GLY A 216 -8.89 1.97 -15.18
C GLY A 216 -9.53 3.29 -14.72
N LEU A 217 -10.86 3.37 -14.65
CA LEU A 217 -11.60 4.54 -14.15
C LEU A 217 -12.41 4.27 -12.87
N SER A 218 -12.01 3.28 -12.05
CA SER A 218 -12.73 2.99 -10.81
C SER A 218 -12.83 4.24 -9.93
N CYS A 219 -14.04 4.51 -9.41
CA CYS A 219 -14.28 5.65 -8.54
C CYS A 219 -13.60 5.43 -7.18
N LYS A 220 -12.48 6.11 -6.96
CA LYS A 220 -11.66 6.03 -5.75
C LYS A 220 -12.21 7.00 -4.71
N VAL A 221 -12.46 6.51 -3.50
CA VAL A 221 -12.95 7.31 -2.37
C VAL A 221 -12.00 7.17 -1.18
N LYS A 222 -11.77 8.27 -0.45
CA LYS A 222 -10.82 8.32 0.66
C LYS A 222 -11.47 8.95 1.91
N PRO A 223 -12.27 8.17 2.67
CA PRO A 223 -13.02 8.70 3.82
C PRO A 223 -12.16 9.32 4.93
N PHE A 224 -10.87 8.99 4.99
CA PHE A 224 -9.94 9.48 6.01
C PHE A 224 -9.22 10.80 5.64
N LYS A 225 -9.74 11.57 4.68
CA LYS A 225 -9.09 12.81 4.20
C LYS A 225 -8.68 13.77 5.32
N HIS A 226 -9.52 13.92 6.34
CA HIS A 226 -9.25 14.82 7.47
C HIS A 226 -8.87 14.08 8.76
N CYS A 227 -8.69 12.75 8.71
CA CYS A 227 -8.32 11.95 9.87
C CYS A 227 -6.79 11.89 10.01
N PHE A 228 -6.25 12.28 11.16
CA PHE A 228 -4.81 12.17 11.42
C PHE A 228 -4.38 10.72 11.61
N GLN A 229 -3.20 10.37 11.11
CA GLN A 229 -2.62 9.03 11.27
C GLN A 229 -2.47 8.63 12.74
N ARG A 230 -2.10 9.58 13.62
CA ARG A 230 -2.00 9.34 15.07
C ARG A 230 -3.35 8.94 15.67
N GLU A 231 -4.44 9.59 15.26
CA GLU A 231 -5.78 9.25 15.76
C GLU A 231 -6.25 7.91 15.20
N ILE A 232 -5.94 7.58 13.95
CA ILE A 232 -6.21 6.24 13.37
C ILE A 232 -5.51 5.13 14.19
N VAL A 233 -4.24 5.34 14.57
CA VAL A 233 -3.49 4.40 15.43
C VAL A 233 -4.17 4.24 16.79
N LEU A 234 -4.55 5.35 17.42
CA LEU A 234 -5.22 5.33 18.73
C LEU A 234 -6.58 4.65 18.66
N TYR A 235 -7.36 4.93 17.61
CA TYR A 235 -8.65 4.27 17.38
C TYR A 235 -8.47 2.76 17.20
N ALA A 236 -7.51 2.34 16.38
CA ALA A 236 -7.20 0.92 16.17
C ALA A 236 -6.77 0.23 17.46
N HIS A 237 -5.95 0.89 18.28
CA HIS A 237 -5.54 0.40 19.59
C HIS A 237 -6.73 0.27 20.55
N PHE A 238 -7.55 1.32 20.67
CA PHE A 238 -8.70 1.33 21.58
C PHE A 238 -9.78 0.30 21.24
N ARG A 239 -9.92 -0.02 19.95
CA ARG A 239 -10.82 -1.06 19.43
C ARG A 239 -10.18 -2.45 19.37
N ASN A 240 -8.92 -2.59 19.79
CA ASN A 240 -8.14 -3.83 19.70
C ASN A 240 -8.21 -4.46 18.30
N LEU A 241 -8.00 -3.64 17.26
CA LEU A 241 -8.01 -4.11 15.88
C LEU A 241 -6.76 -4.93 15.60
N LEU A 242 -6.93 -6.04 14.87
CA LEU A 242 -5.84 -6.86 14.40
C LEU A 242 -5.26 -6.23 13.13
N PHE A 243 -4.06 -5.67 13.20
CA PHE A 243 -3.36 -5.12 12.05
C PHE A 243 -1.88 -5.51 12.07
N PHE A 244 -1.27 -5.50 10.88
CA PHE A 244 0.15 -5.71 10.67
C PHE A 244 0.90 -4.37 10.70
N SER A 245 1.95 -4.26 11.52
CA SER A 245 2.65 -3.00 11.79
C SER A 245 4.05 -2.91 11.21
N VAL A 246 4.60 -3.99 10.65
CA VAL A 246 5.94 -3.99 10.07
C VAL A 246 5.92 -3.14 8.79
N GLU A 247 6.95 -2.33 8.58
CA GLU A 247 7.13 -1.57 7.34
C GLU A 247 7.73 -2.45 6.24
N CYS A 248 7.43 -2.11 4.98
CA CYS A 248 7.98 -2.82 3.83
C CYS A 248 9.50 -2.61 3.73
N SER A 249 10.25 -3.68 3.47
CA SER A 249 11.72 -3.68 3.31
C SER A 249 12.23 -2.69 2.26
N TYR A 250 11.42 -2.38 1.24
CA TYR A 250 11.76 -1.44 0.17
C TYR A 250 11.27 0.00 0.43
N ALA A 251 10.45 0.24 1.44
CA ALA A 251 9.89 1.56 1.74
C ALA A 251 10.94 2.65 2.06
N PRO A 252 12.05 2.37 2.78
CA PRO A 252 13.03 3.41 3.14
C PRO A 252 13.66 4.14 1.95
N GLN A 253 13.66 3.52 0.76
CA GLN A 253 14.23 4.12 -0.46
C GLN A 253 13.24 5.06 -1.18
N ALA A 254 12.03 5.25 -0.66
CA ALA A 254 11.00 6.05 -1.31
C ALA A 254 11.15 7.55 -0.98
N PHE A 255 11.02 8.40 -2.01
CA PHE A 255 11.03 9.86 -1.86
C PHE A 255 10.02 10.39 -0.83
N ARG A 256 8.89 9.67 -0.65
CA ARG A 256 7.86 10.02 0.33
C ARG A 256 8.38 10.11 1.77
N GLY A 257 9.44 9.37 2.11
CA GLY A 257 10.05 9.41 3.44
C GLY A 257 10.52 10.81 3.85
N PHE A 258 11.09 11.58 2.93
CA PHE A 258 11.55 12.95 3.20
C PHE A 258 10.39 13.90 3.52
N ALA A 259 9.29 13.81 2.75
CA ALA A 259 8.09 14.61 2.99
C ALA A 259 7.45 14.27 4.34
N ARG A 260 7.39 12.98 4.68
CA ARG A 260 6.90 12.50 5.98
C ARG A 260 7.71 13.06 7.13
N GLU A 261 9.04 12.91 7.09
CA GLU A 261 9.92 13.39 8.16
C GLU A 261 9.79 14.90 8.38
N PHE A 262 9.73 15.67 7.29
CA PHE A 262 9.51 17.12 7.35
C PHE A 262 8.17 17.46 8.02
N LEU A 263 7.09 16.79 7.62
CA LEU A 263 5.75 17.04 8.15
C LEU A 263 5.63 16.65 9.62
N VAL A 264 6.24 15.55 10.04
CA VAL A 264 6.28 15.13 11.45
C VAL A 264 6.94 16.20 12.32
N ARG A 265 8.09 16.76 11.87
CA ARG A 265 8.76 17.86 12.59
C ARG A 265 7.92 19.12 12.62
N MET A 266 7.25 19.47 11.52
CA MET A 266 6.34 20.61 11.45
C MET A 266 5.14 20.46 12.39
N GLN A 267 4.58 19.25 12.49
CA GLN A 267 3.42 18.97 13.35
C GLN A 267 3.75 19.09 14.84
N GLN A 268 5.00 18.85 15.25
CA GLN A 268 5.46 19.06 16.63
C GLN A 268 5.44 20.54 17.04
N ILE A 269 5.73 21.46 16.10
CA ILE A 269 5.72 22.90 16.33
C ILE A 269 4.30 23.46 16.16
N TYR A 270 3.62 23.02 15.11
CA TYR A 270 2.29 23.51 14.74
C TYR A 270 1.39 22.32 14.35
N PRO A 271 0.59 21.79 15.29
CA PRO A 271 -0.20 20.56 15.09
C PRO A 271 -1.18 20.62 13.91
N LEU A 272 -1.73 21.80 13.61
CA LEU A 272 -2.69 22.01 12.52
C LEU A 272 -2.04 22.13 11.13
N SER A 273 -0.71 22.01 11.03
CA SER A 273 0.03 22.10 9.75
C SER A 273 -0.51 21.16 8.69
N ILE A 274 -0.83 19.90 9.05
CA ILE A 274 -1.37 18.90 8.12
C ILE A 274 -2.69 19.37 7.51
N LEU A 275 -3.67 19.75 8.33
CA LEU A 275 -4.98 20.22 7.84
C LEU A 275 -4.87 21.52 7.06
N ASN A 276 -3.99 22.44 7.46
CA ASN A 276 -3.76 23.67 6.72
C ASN A 276 -3.12 23.43 5.35
N ILE A 277 -2.22 22.44 5.22
CA ILE A 277 -1.66 22.04 3.92
C ILE A 277 -2.75 21.46 3.02
N ILE A 278 -3.65 20.63 3.57
CA ILE A 278 -4.80 20.10 2.84
C ILE A 278 -5.72 21.25 2.39
N LYS A 279 -6.05 22.18 3.29
CA LYS A 279 -6.87 23.35 2.98
C LYS A 279 -6.27 24.21 1.88
N THR A 280 -4.94 24.40 1.90
CA THR A 280 -4.22 25.09 0.81
C THR A 280 -4.33 24.31 -0.50
N GLY A 281 -4.21 22.99 -0.47
CA GLY A 281 -4.40 22.14 -1.66
C GLY A 281 -5.83 22.21 -2.20
N ASP A 282 -6.85 22.22 -1.33
CA ASP A 282 -8.26 22.34 -1.72
C ASP A 282 -8.59 23.68 -2.38
N GLY A 283 -7.94 24.77 -1.95
CA GLY A 283 -8.11 26.10 -2.54
C GLY A 283 -7.21 26.38 -3.73
N LEU A 284 -6.32 25.46 -4.11
CA LEU A 284 -5.37 25.69 -5.18
C LEU A 284 -5.99 25.42 -6.54
N HIS A 285 -6.24 26.50 -7.30
CA HIS A 285 -6.65 26.43 -8.69
C HIS A 285 -5.52 26.93 -9.59
N VAL A 286 -5.13 26.10 -10.56
CA VAL A 286 -4.07 26.43 -11.50
C VAL A 286 -4.71 26.98 -12.76
N GLN A 287 -4.37 28.21 -13.13
CA GLN A 287 -4.72 28.75 -14.44
C GLN A 287 -3.84 28.06 -15.50
N VAL A 288 -4.37 27.01 -16.11
CA VAL A 288 -3.71 26.29 -17.20
C VAL A 288 -4.02 27.03 -18.51
N ASN A 289 -2.98 27.39 -19.29
CA ASN A 289 -3.16 27.96 -20.62
C ASN A 289 -3.90 26.94 -21.52
N GLU A 290 -4.83 27.37 -22.37
CA GLU A 290 -5.58 26.47 -23.28
C GLU A 290 -4.69 25.61 -24.19
N LYS A 291 -3.42 26.02 -24.40
CA LYS A 291 -2.41 25.28 -25.16
C LYS A 291 -1.81 24.10 -24.40
N ASP A 292 -1.86 24.10 -23.06
CA ASP A 292 -1.50 22.96 -22.21
C ASP A 292 -2.70 22.01 -22.07
N LYS A 293 -3.26 21.60 -23.22
CA LYS A 293 -4.42 20.71 -23.30
C LYS A 293 -4.19 19.53 -22.36
N ARG A 294 -5.11 19.38 -21.40
CA ARG A 294 -5.23 18.19 -20.54
C ARG A 294 -5.01 16.97 -21.42
N ASN A 295 -4.07 16.11 -21.03
CA ASN A 295 -3.70 14.94 -21.83
C ASN A 295 -4.97 14.19 -22.28
N ILE A 296 -5.21 14.16 -23.60
CA ILE A 296 -6.35 13.45 -24.19
C ILE A 296 -6.32 12.01 -23.69
N LEU A 297 -7.37 11.63 -22.96
CA LEU A 297 -7.50 10.29 -22.44
C LEU A 297 -7.87 9.34 -23.58
N ARG A 298 -7.19 8.21 -23.61
CA ARG A 298 -7.36 7.18 -24.63
C ARG A 298 -7.21 5.79 -24.02
N LEU A 299 -7.65 4.77 -24.74
CA LEU A 299 -7.41 3.39 -24.33
C LEU A 299 -5.99 2.96 -24.70
N CYS A 300 -5.33 2.26 -23.78
CA CYS A 300 -4.04 1.63 -24.00
C CYS A 300 -4.15 0.58 -25.10
N THR A 301 -3.31 0.66 -26.12
CA THR A 301 -3.33 -0.26 -27.28
C THR A 301 -3.05 -1.71 -26.90
N ARG A 302 -2.42 -1.96 -25.75
CA ARG A 302 -2.06 -3.31 -25.29
C ARG A 302 -3.04 -3.93 -24.32
N CYS A 303 -3.56 -3.16 -23.36
CA CYS A 303 -4.39 -3.70 -22.28
C CYS A 303 -5.77 -3.04 -22.17
N GLY A 304 -6.11 -2.08 -23.02
CA GLY A 304 -7.42 -1.42 -23.02
C GLY A 304 -7.70 -0.50 -21.81
N PHE A 305 -6.75 -0.29 -20.90
CA PHE A 305 -6.93 0.62 -19.76
C PHE A 305 -6.77 2.08 -20.19
N ILE A 306 -7.47 2.99 -19.50
CA ILE A 306 -7.31 4.42 -19.70
C ILE A 306 -5.85 4.86 -19.50
N SER A 307 -5.37 5.70 -20.41
CA SER A 307 -4.02 6.22 -20.47
C SER A 307 -4.00 7.59 -21.14
N SER A 308 -3.01 8.42 -20.80
CA SER A 308 -2.70 9.65 -21.55
C SER A 308 -1.82 9.40 -22.79
N GLN A 309 -1.25 8.20 -22.89
CA GLN A 309 -0.32 7.77 -23.94
C GLN A 309 -0.87 6.51 -24.63
N ALA A 310 -0.34 6.17 -25.83
CA ALA A 310 -0.75 4.97 -26.56
C ALA A 310 -0.56 3.68 -25.75
N LEU A 311 0.56 3.56 -25.04
CA LEU A 311 0.78 2.52 -24.04
C LEU A 311 0.66 3.11 -22.64
N CYS A 312 -0.07 2.46 -21.75
CA CYS A 312 -0.13 2.89 -20.36
C CYS A 312 1.21 2.64 -19.65
N GLN A 313 1.46 3.42 -18.60
CA GLN A 313 2.70 3.33 -17.80
C GLN A 313 2.97 1.92 -17.29
N SER A 314 1.93 1.15 -16.92
CA SER A 314 2.13 -0.24 -16.50
C SER A 314 2.65 -1.12 -17.64
N CYS A 315 2.12 -1.00 -18.86
CA CYS A 315 2.59 -1.78 -20.00
C CYS A 315 4.03 -1.40 -20.39
N GLN A 316 4.36 -0.10 -20.36
CA GLN A 316 5.72 0.38 -20.62
C GLN A 316 6.73 -0.20 -19.62
N LEU A 317 6.42 -0.18 -18.33
CA LEU A 317 7.31 -0.76 -17.31
C LEU A 317 7.47 -2.28 -17.47
N ILE A 318 6.42 -3.00 -17.86
CA ILE A 318 6.51 -4.44 -18.14
C ILE A 318 7.46 -4.70 -19.33
N GLU A 319 7.38 -3.90 -20.39
CA GLU A 319 8.29 -4.02 -21.55
C GLU A 319 9.74 -3.75 -21.16
N GLN A 320 9.97 -2.72 -20.34
CA GLN A 320 11.30 -2.41 -19.79
C GLN A 320 11.85 -3.58 -18.97
N LEU A 321 11.04 -4.17 -18.09
CA LEU A 321 11.45 -5.32 -17.27
C LEU A 321 11.77 -6.56 -18.12
N ILE A 322 10.96 -6.84 -19.15
CA ILE A 322 11.22 -7.96 -20.07
C ILE A 322 12.53 -7.72 -20.83
N ALA A 323 12.79 -6.50 -21.29
CA ALA A 323 14.03 -6.15 -21.99
C ALA A 323 15.25 -6.28 -21.05
N GLU A 324 15.18 -5.72 -19.85
CA GLU A 324 16.27 -5.79 -18.86
C GLU A 324 16.55 -7.23 -18.40
N SER A 325 15.50 -8.05 -18.23
CA SER A 325 15.65 -9.47 -17.87
C SER A 325 16.37 -10.27 -18.97
N LYS A 326 16.02 -10.04 -20.26
CA LYS A 326 16.72 -10.66 -21.39
C LYS A 326 18.20 -10.26 -21.45
N ILE A 327 18.50 -8.99 -21.20
CA ILE A 327 19.88 -8.49 -21.15
C ILE A 327 20.66 -9.18 -20.03
N GLN A 328 20.08 -9.32 -18.83
CA GLN A 328 20.73 -10.03 -17.72
C GLN A 328 20.98 -11.51 -18.03
N LEU A 329 20.03 -12.20 -18.67
CA LEU A 329 20.24 -13.60 -19.11
C LEU A 329 21.43 -13.70 -20.08
N ILE A 330 21.53 -12.80 -21.06
CA ILE A 330 22.64 -12.77 -22.01
C ILE A 330 23.98 -12.44 -21.33
N LEU A 331 24.00 -11.54 -20.34
CA LEU A 331 25.21 -11.21 -19.58
C LEU A 331 25.67 -12.40 -18.73
N ASN A 332 24.74 -13.09 -18.06
CA ASN A 332 25.05 -14.27 -17.26
C ASN A 332 25.51 -15.46 -18.12
N GLU A 333 25.00 -15.61 -19.35
CA GLU A 333 25.49 -16.61 -20.31
C GLU A 333 26.91 -16.29 -20.80
N LYS A 334 27.29 -15.02 -20.89
CA LYS A 334 28.65 -14.59 -21.23
C LYS A 334 29.62 -14.74 -20.05
N GLU A 335 29.13 -14.70 -18.82
CA GLU A 335 29.86 -15.02 -17.60
C GLU A 335 29.72 -16.53 -17.26
N GLY A 336 30.15 -17.41 -18.18
CA GLY A 336 30.27 -18.85 -17.94
C GLY A 336 31.19 -19.20 -16.75
N PRO A 337 31.12 -20.44 -16.23
CA PRO A 337 31.22 -20.78 -14.82
C PRO A 337 32.49 -20.27 -14.15
N GLN A 338 32.33 -19.54 -13.02
CA GLN A 338 33.45 -19.28 -12.12
C GLN A 338 34.01 -20.62 -11.63
N ILE A 339 35.24 -20.89 -12.04
CA ILE A 339 36.08 -21.98 -11.56
C ILE A 339 36.14 -21.87 -10.04
N VAL A 340 35.48 -22.80 -9.35
CA VAL A 340 35.65 -23.00 -7.91
C VAL A 340 37.11 -23.40 -7.70
N GLN A 341 37.94 -22.45 -7.26
CA GLN A 341 39.26 -22.76 -6.74
C GLN A 341 39.08 -23.55 -5.45
N CYS A 342 39.18 -24.87 -5.55
CA CYS A 342 39.37 -25.73 -4.40
C CYS A 342 40.78 -25.48 -3.86
N LYS A 343 40.89 -24.77 -2.73
CA LYS A 343 42.06 -24.84 -1.87
C LYS A 343 41.98 -26.17 -1.12
N ASP A 344 42.97 -27.04 -1.33
CA ASP A 344 43.88 -27.43 -0.24
C ASP A 344 45.00 -28.37 -0.74
N LYS A 345 46.19 -28.08 -0.23
CA LYS A 345 47.42 -28.86 -0.44
C LYS A 345 47.41 -30.07 0.51
N CYS A 346 47.66 -31.26 -0.02
CA CYS A 346 48.62 -32.17 0.61
C CYS A 346 49.17 -33.17 -0.41
N SER A 347 50.50 -33.20 -0.49
CA SER A 347 51.30 -34.05 -1.38
C SER A 347 51.57 -35.43 -0.75
N LYS A 348 51.94 -36.38 -1.64
CA LYS A 348 52.64 -37.68 -1.44
C LYS A 348 51.69 -38.84 -1.09
N ASP A 349 51.70 -40.01 -1.74
CA ASP A 349 52.78 -40.76 -2.40
C ASP A 349 52.27 -41.64 -3.58
N ILE A 350 53.24 -42.23 -4.26
CA ILE A 350 53.28 -42.80 -5.61
C ILE A 350 52.86 -44.29 -5.62
N LYS A 351 52.09 -44.75 -6.63
CA LYS A 351 52.46 -45.78 -7.63
C LYS A 351 51.28 -46.48 -8.31
N ASP A 352 51.47 -46.64 -9.61
CA ASP A 352 50.72 -47.39 -10.61
C ASP A 352 50.29 -48.79 -10.17
N THR A 353 49.09 -49.25 -10.53
CA THR A 353 48.81 -50.12 -11.70
C THR A 353 47.41 -50.73 -11.63
N GLN A 354 46.71 -50.64 -12.77
CA GLN A 354 45.82 -51.61 -13.41
C GLN A 354 44.71 -52.35 -12.62
N SER A 355 43.50 -52.16 -13.17
CA SER A 355 42.46 -53.14 -13.55
C SER A 355 41.53 -53.81 -12.51
N ASN A 356 40.29 -53.89 -12.99
CA ASN A 356 39.23 -54.89 -12.74
C ASN A 356 38.20 -54.69 -11.61
N GLU A 357 36.97 -54.51 -12.11
CA GLU A 357 35.76 -55.29 -11.82
C GLU A 357 35.13 -55.33 -10.41
N LYS A 358 33.81 -55.10 -10.45
CA LYS A 358 32.71 -55.78 -9.73
C LYS A 358 32.38 -55.37 -8.28
N GLU A 359 31.17 -54.81 -8.17
CA GLU A 359 30.04 -55.38 -7.42
C GLU A 359 30.25 -55.73 -5.92
N LYS A 360 29.64 -54.97 -5.01
CA LYS A 360 28.44 -55.37 -4.23
C LYS A 360 28.26 -54.58 -2.92
N ASP A 361 26.98 -54.32 -2.66
CA ASP A 361 26.27 -54.40 -1.39
C ASP A 361 26.68 -53.57 -0.15
N SER A 362 25.73 -52.68 0.18
CA SER A 362 24.96 -52.69 1.43
C SER A 362 25.35 -51.74 2.58
N LYS A 363 24.26 -51.09 3.04
CA LYS A 363 23.90 -50.73 4.42
C LYS A 363 24.50 -49.48 5.08
N GLU A 364 23.55 -48.74 5.65
CA GLU A 364 23.62 -48.04 6.95
C GLU A 364 24.55 -46.83 7.05
N ASN A 365 23.99 -45.62 7.07
CA ASN A 365 23.49 -45.00 8.30
C ASN A 365 23.26 -43.50 8.08
N CYS A 366 22.06 -43.06 8.42
CA CYS A 366 21.70 -41.66 8.57
C CYS A 366 22.21 -41.17 9.94
N PRO A 367 23.01 -40.10 10.05
CA PRO A 367 23.16 -39.40 11.30
C PRO A 367 22.11 -38.28 11.39
N LYS A 368 21.18 -38.45 12.33
CA LYS A 368 20.53 -37.33 13.02
C LYS A 368 21.58 -36.58 13.84
N LYS A 369 21.49 -35.25 13.86
CA LYS A 369 21.96 -34.24 14.85
C LYS A 369 21.93 -32.89 14.12
N GLU A 370 21.54 -31.75 14.67
CA GLU A 370 21.28 -31.32 16.04
C GLU A 370 20.55 -29.97 15.94
N ASP A 371 19.62 -29.72 16.86
CA ASP A 371 18.93 -28.45 17.03
C ASP A 371 19.93 -27.33 17.37
N GLN A 372 20.19 -26.43 16.42
CA GLN A 372 20.82 -25.14 16.72
C GLN A 372 19.76 -24.04 16.84
N LYS A 373 19.45 -23.72 18.11
CA LYS A 373 18.82 -22.47 18.53
C LYS A 373 19.62 -21.28 17.99
N PHE A 374 19.14 -20.65 16.92
CA PHE A 374 19.60 -19.31 16.56
C PHE A 374 18.82 -18.28 17.38
N GLY A 375 19.46 -17.80 18.45
CA GLY A 375 19.04 -16.61 19.16
C GLY A 375 19.12 -15.40 18.23
N VAL A 376 17.97 -14.94 17.76
CA VAL A 376 17.85 -13.63 17.10
C VAL A 376 18.09 -12.56 18.16
N LYS A 377 19.24 -11.90 18.08
CA LYS A 377 19.49 -10.66 18.82
C LYS A 377 18.41 -9.66 18.44
N LYS A 378 17.53 -9.34 19.39
CA LYS A 378 16.61 -8.19 19.30
C LYS A 378 17.45 -6.96 18.98
N SER A 379 17.14 -6.28 17.88
CA SER A 379 17.71 -4.97 17.60
C SER A 379 17.11 -3.95 18.58
N ASP A 380 17.99 -3.20 19.24
CA ASP A 380 17.68 -2.23 20.30
C ASP A 380 16.77 -1.05 19.88
N ARG A 381 16.30 -1.01 18.62
CA ARG A 381 15.37 0.01 18.12
C ARG A 381 13.90 -0.26 18.45
N SER A 382 13.54 -1.50 18.77
CA SER A 382 12.14 -1.87 19.05
C SER A 382 11.69 -1.45 20.46
N ASN A 383 12.62 -1.34 21.41
CA ASN A 383 12.33 -0.92 22.78
C ASN A 383 12.13 0.60 22.91
N ALA A 384 12.72 1.40 22.02
CA ALA A 384 12.60 2.87 22.05
C ALA A 384 11.19 3.37 21.66
N ILE A 385 10.41 2.58 20.91
CA ILE A 385 9.04 2.93 20.54
C ILE A 385 8.05 2.58 21.66
N ILE A 386 8.35 1.54 22.46
CA ILE A 386 7.49 1.12 23.57
C ILE A 386 7.72 2.00 24.81
N GLN A 387 8.96 2.42 25.10
CA GLN A 387 9.23 3.31 26.25
C GLN A 387 8.60 4.70 26.12
N ASN A 388 8.47 5.25 24.90
CA ASN A 388 7.84 6.57 24.70
C ASN A 388 6.31 6.59 24.87
N ILE A 389 5.67 5.44 25.11
CA ILE A 389 4.23 5.36 25.40
C ILE A 389 3.95 5.41 26.91
N GLU A 390 4.92 5.03 27.76
CA GLU A 390 4.76 5.05 29.22
C GLU A 390 4.96 6.46 29.81
N ASP A 391 5.65 7.36 29.11
CA ASP A 391 5.89 8.74 29.57
C ASP A 391 4.77 9.75 29.19
N ILE A 392 3.66 9.29 28.59
CA ILE A 392 2.54 10.14 28.15
C ILE A 392 1.20 9.80 28.85
N VAL A 393 1.19 8.87 29.81
CA VAL A 393 0.01 8.57 30.67
C VAL A 393 0.18 9.21 32.04
#